data_AF-A0A5S3YM97-F1
#
_entry.id   AF-A0A5S3YM97-F1
#
_cell.length_a   1.000
_cell.length_b   1.000
_cell.length_c   1.000
_cell.angle_alpha   90.00
_cell.angle_beta   90.00
_cell.angle_gamma   90.00
#
_symmetry.space_group_name_H-M   'P 1'
#
loop_
_entity.id
_entity.type
_entity.pdbx_description
1 polymer ?
#
loop_
_entity_poly.entity_id
_entity_poly.type
_entity_poly.pdbx_seq_one_letter_code
_entity_poly.pdbx_strand_id
1 'polypeptide(L)'
;ACVVYDLFSKTDLAGKCAVVTSYQPAAGAIKGEESGEGLTEKLFKYDTYRKMLADYFEQSEDEAAKRVEEFEKAVKKRFIEEPGQMRLLIVVDKLLTGFDAPSATYLYIDKKMADHNLFQAICRV
;
A
#
# COMPACT_ATOMS: atom_id res chain seq x y z
N ALA A 1 -2.57 -5.62 5.36
CA ALA A 1 -2.56 -4.59 4.28
C ALA A 1 -3.41 -4.99 3.08
N CYS A 2 -3.05 -6.02 2.28
CA CYS A 2 -3.83 -6.37 1.08
C CYS A 2 -5.30 -6.74 1.38
N VAL A 3 -5.56 -7.45 2.48
CA VAL A 3 -6.94 -7.74 2.95
C VAL A 3 -7.71 -6.45 3.23
N VAL A 4 -7.09 -5.51 3.95
CA VAL A 4 -7.69 -4.21 4.30
C VAL A 4 -7.96 -3.39 3.04
N TYR A 5 -7.03 -3.39 2.09
CA TYR A 5 -7.21 -2.75 0.79
C TYR A 5 -8.36 -3.37 0.00
N ASP A 6 -8.44 -4.69 -0.11
CA ASP A 6 -9.52 -5.40 -0.80
C ASP A 6 -10.90 -5.12 -0.18
N LEU A 7 -10.96 -4.90 1.14
CA LEU A 7 -12.19 -4.46 1.81
C LEU A 7 -12.55 -3.03 1.41
N PHE A 8 -11.61 -2.08 1.50
CA PHE A 8 -11.90 -0.68 1.20
C PHE A 8 -12.11 -0.39 -0.29
N SER A 9 -11.50 -1.17 -1.18
CA SER A 9 -11.70 -1.05 -2.62
C SER A 9 -13.13 -1.40 -3.06
N LYS A 10 -13.91 -2.06 -2.20
CA LYS A 10 -15.33 -2.41 -2.40
C LYS A 10 -16.30 -1.40 -1.77
N THR A 11 -15.78 -0.28 -1.27
CA THR A 11 -16.56 0.79 -0.62
C THR A 11 -16.45 2.10 -1.42
N ASP A 12 -16.96 3.21 -0.88
CA ASP A 12 -16.81 4.55 -1.46
C ASP A 12 -15.35 5.05 -1.53
N LEU A 13 -14.41 4.27 -0.97
CA LEU A 13 -12.97 4.46 -1.10
C LEU A 13 -12.35 3.75 -2.31
N ALA A 14 -13.16 3.08 -3.14
CA ALA A 14 -12.73 2.56 -4.43
C ALA A 14 -12.04 3.66 -5.25
N GLY A 15 -10.84 3.37 -5.78
CA GLY A 15 -10.02 4.35 -6.51
C GLY A 15 -9.41 5.48 -5.66
N LYS A 16 -9.76 5.58 -4.37
CA LYS A 16 -9.28 6.62 -3.43
C LYS A 16 -8.45 6.05 -2.29
N CYS A 17 -8.03 4.79 -2.41
CA CYS A 17 -7.15 4.12 -1.47
C CYS A 17 -5.98 3.44 -2.19
N ALA A 18 -4.83 3.35 -1.51
CA ALA A 18 -3.63 2.72 -2.03
C ALA A 18 -2.81 2.05 -0.93
N VAL A 19 -2.02 1.04 -1.30
CA VAL A 19 -1.05 0.38 -0.41
C VAL A 19 0.36 0.81 -0.79
N VAL A 20 1.12 1.30 0.18
CA VAL A 20 2.56 1.58 0.05
C VAL A 20 3.35 0.59 0.92
N THR A 21 4.26 -0.14 0.29
CA THR A 21 5.05 -1.20 0.93
C THR A 21 6.43 -1.34 0.31
N SER A 22 7.36 -1.97 1.04
CA SER A 22 8.66 -2.42 0.53
C SER A 22 8.59 -3.69 -0.32
N TYR A 23 7.43 -4.36 -0.34
CA TYR A 23 7.22 -5.53 -1.17
C TYR A 23 7.33 -5.21 -2.66
N GLN A 24 8.14 -5.99 -3.38
CA GLN A 24 8.23 -5.94 -4.84
C GLN A 24 7.63 -7.22 -5.44
N PRO A 25 6.62 -7.12 -6.32
CA PRO A 25 5.94 -8.28 -6.89
C PRO A 25 6.80 -8.92 -7.99
N ALA A 26 7.75 -9.78 -7.60
CA ALA A 26 8.57 -10.55 -8.54
C ALA A 26 7.95 -11.94 -8.81
N ALA A 27 7.69 -12.27 -10.08
CA ALA A 27 7.10 -13.55 -10.49
C ALA A 27 7.91 -14.79 -10.04
N GLY A 28 9.22 -14.63 -9.83
CA GLY A 28 10.10 -15.69 -9.32
C GLY A 28 9.84 -16.06 -7.86
N ALA A 29 9.21 -15.18 -7.07
CA ALA A 29 8.94 -15.41 -5.64
C ALA A 29 7.79 -16.40 -5.38
N ILE A 30 7.02 -16.78 -6.41
CA ILE A 30 5.82 -17.62 -6.31
C ILE A 30 6.07 -19.02 -6.88
N LYS A 31 6.95 -19.15 -7.88
CA LYS A 31 7.17 -20.39 -8.64
C LYS A 31 7.85 -21.53 -7.85
N GLY A 32 8.40 -21.27 -6.67
CA GLY A 32 9.26 -22.22 -5.95
C GLY A 32 8.67 -22.88 -4.71
N GLU A 33 7.41 -22.61 -4.34
CA GLU A 33 6.86 -23.09 -3.07
C GLU A 33 5.77 -24.15 -3.27
N GLU A 34 6.03 -25.35 -2.75
CA GLU A 34 5.09 -26.48 -2.74
C GLU A 34 3.96 -26.24 -1.71
N SER A 35 2.75 -26.64 -2.11
CA SER A 35 1.44 -26.47 -1.46
C SER A 35 1.42 -26.36 0.08
N GLY A 36 0.87 -25.23 0.58
CA GLY A 36 0.47 -24.98 1.98
C GLY A 36 -0.31 -23.67 2.15
N GLU A 37 -0.88 -23.39 3.33
CA GLU A 37 -1.64 -22.14 3.61
C GLU A 37 -0.87 -20.85 3.30
N GLY A 38 0.46 -20.86 3.51
CA GLY A 38 1.33 -19.71 3.21
C GLY A 38 1.43 -19.37 1.71
N LEU A 39 1.19 -20.34 0.82
CA LEU A 39 1.18 -20.13 -0.63
C LEU A 39 -0.03 -19.28 -1.03
N THR A 40 -1.21 -19.57 -0.46
CA THR A 40 -2.46 -18.84 -0.71
C THR A 40 -2.33 -17.38 -0.30
N GLU A 41 -1.70 -17.09 0.85
CA GLU A 41 -1.47 -15.71 1.27
C GLU A 41 -0.50 -14.94 0.37
N LYS A 42 0.58 -15.59 -0.09
CA LYS A 42 1.57 -14.96 -0.98
C LYS A 42 0.99 -14.67 -2.35
N LEU A 43 0.24 -15.62 -2.91
CA LEU A 43 -0.52 -15.43 -4.15
C LEU A 43 -1.50 -14.26 -4.01
N PHE A 44 -2.30 -14.25 -2.94
CA PHE A 44 -3.26 -13.18 -2.69
C PHE A 44 -2.58 -11.80 -2.61
N LYS A 45 -1.45 -11.68 -1.89
CA LYS A 45 -0.66 -10.44 -1.80
C LYS A 45 -0.16 -10.01 -3.19
N TYR A 46 0.39 -10.94 -3.96
CA TYR A 46 0.90 -10.68 -5.30
C TYR A 46 -0.18 -10.20 -6.25
N ASP A 47 -1.27 -10.96 -6.37
CA ASP A 47 -2.37 -10.67 -7.28
C ASP A 47 -3.04 -9.34 -6.92
N THR A 48 -3.33 -9.13 -5.64
CA THR A 48 -3.97 -7.89 -5.17
C THR A 48 -3.10 -6.67 -5.45
N TYR A 49 -1.80 -6.77 -5.20
CA TYR A 49 -0.88 -5.64 -5.39
C TYR A 49 -0.69 -5.33 -6.88
N ARG A 50 -0.55 -6.35 -7.73
CA ARG A 50 -0.41 -6.16 -9.18
C ARG A 50 -1.67 -5.59 -9.80
N LYS A 51 -2.84 -6.08 -9.39
CA LYS A 51 -4.13 -5.54 -9.81
C LYS A 51 -4.29 -4.07 -9.43
N MET A 52 -3.93 -3.69 -8.20
CA MET A 52 -3.94 -2.29 -7.78
C MET A 52 -3.05 -1.40 -8.67
N LEU A 53 -1.85 -1.86 -9.03
CA LEU A 53 -0.96 -1.12 -9.92
C LEU A 53 -1.53 -1.01 -11.34
N ALA A 54 -2.07 -2.11 -11.86
CA ALA A 54 -2.71 -2.17 -13.17
C ALA A 54 -3.90 -1.20 -13.26
N ASP A 55 -4.77 -1.23 -12.26
CA ASP A 55 -5.94 -0.34 -12.14
C ASP A 55 -5.50 1.13 -12.04
N TYR A 56 -4.42 1.43 -11.32
CA TYR A 56 -3.91 2.81 -11.18
C TYR A 56 -3.33 3.37 -12.48
N PHE A 57 -2.57 2.56 -13.23
CA PHE A 57 -1.92 3.00 -14.46
C PHE A 57 -2.77 2.76 -15.72
N GLU A 58 -3.90 2.07 -15.59
CA GLU A 58 -4.73 1.58 -16.71
C GLU A 58 -3.90 0.76 -17.72
N GLN A 59 -3.05 -0.11 -17.19
CA GLN A 59 -2.08 -0.92 -17.94
C GLN A 59 -2.19 -2.40 -17.57
N SER A 60 -1.52 -3.27 -18.34
CA SER A 60 -1.39 -4.68 -17.95
C SER A 60 -0.62 -4.81 -16.63
N GLU A 61 -0.92 -5.86 -15.87
CA GLU A 61 -0.24 -6.17 -14.61
C GLU A 61 1.28 -6.31 -14.77
N ASP A 62 1.77 -6.73 -15.94
CA ASP A 62 3.20 -6.88 -16.24
C ASP A 62 3.90 -5.54 -16.42
N GLU A 63 3.27 -4.58 -17.11
CA GLU A 63 3.85 -3.25 -17.30
C GLU A 63 3.74 -2.41 -16.03
N ALA A 64 2.60 -2.50 -15.33
CA ALA A 64 2.38 -1.77 -14.08
C ALA A 64 3.32 -2.22 -12.96
N ALA A 65 3.64 -3.53 -12.88
CA ALA A 65 4.56 -4.07 -11.87
C ALA A 65 6.00 -3.53 -12.01
N LYS A 66 6.39 -3.01 -13.17
CA LYS A 66 7.71 -2.37 -13.38
C LYS A 66 7.77 -0.94 -12.84
N ARG A 67 6.62 -0.34 -12.52
CA ARG A 67 6.46 1.09 -12.18
C ARG A 67 6.12 1.32 -10.70
N VAL A 68 6.49 0.38 -9.82
CA VAL A 68 6.20 0.44 -8.38
C VAL A 68 6.74 1.71 -7.72
N GLU A 69 7.96 2.13 -8.07
CA GLU A 69 8.56 3.33 -7.49
C GLU A 69 7.85 4.61 -7.93
N GLU A 70 7.40 4.65 -9.19
CA GLU A 70 6.62 5.76 -9.73
C GLU A 70 5.25 5.83 -9.05
N PHE A 71 4.59 4.69 -8.91
CA PHE A 71 3.33 4.56 -8.18
C PHE A 71 3.46 5.10 -6.75
N GLU A 72 4.48 4.64 -6.01
CA GLU A 72 4.71 5.05 -4.62
C GLU A 72 4.87 6.58 -4.51
N LYS A 73 5.64 7.21 -5.40
CA LYS A 73 5.81 8.67 -5.42
C LYS A 73 4.50 9.38 -5.74
N ALA A 74 3.76 8.88 -6.74
CA ALA A 74 2.54 9.51 -7.21
C ALA A 74 1.39 9.43 -6.19
N VAL A 75 1.19 8.29 -5.53
CA VAL A 75 0.14 8.15 -4.50
C VAL A 75 0.43 8.94 -3.25
N LYS A 76 1.71 9.02 -2.83
CA LYS A 76 2.12 9.88 -1.71
C LYS A 76 1.85 11.35 -2.02
N LYS A 77 2.24 11.81 -3.21
CA LYS A 77 1.99 13.18 -3.67
C LYS A 77 0.49 13.48 -3.70
N ARG A 78 -0.32 12.61 -4.30
CA ARG A 78 -1.78 12.75 -4.33
C ARG A 78 -2.41 12.77 -2.94
N PHE A 79 -1.93 11.97 -2.00
CA PHE A 79 -2.43 11.98 -0.62
C PHE A 79 -2.21 13.33 0.07
N ILE A 80 -1.07 13.98 -0.19
CA ILE A 80 -0.73 15.28 0.40
C ILE A 80 -1.45 16.42 -0.33
N GLU A 81 -1.35 16.47 -1.66
CA GLU A 81 -1.81 17.62 -2.47
C GLU A 81 -3.29 17.52 -2.88
N GLU A 82 -3.84 16.31 -2.97
CA GLU A 82 -5.19 16.03 -3.49
C GLU A 82 -5.99 15.08 -2.55
N PRO A 83 -6.20 15.44 -1.27
CA PRO A 83 -6.78 14.54 -0.27
C PRO A 83 -8.21 14.05 -0.62
N GLY A 84 -8.93 14.75 -1.50
CA GLY A 84 -10.22 14.28 -2.02
C GLY A 84 -10.12 13.11 -3.01
N GLN A 85 -9.02 13.01 -3.74
CA GLN A 85 -8.73 11.96 -4.73
C GLN A 85 -8.01 10.76 -4.10
N MET A 86 -7.25 10.97 -3.02
CA MET A 86 -6.62 9.90 -2.24
C MET A 86 -6.92 10.09 -0.76
N ARG A 87 -7.90 9.34 -0.26
CA ARG A 87 -8.47 9.51 1.09
C ARG A 87 -7.89 8.56 2.14
N LEU A 88 -7.33 7.43 1.71
CA LEU A 88 -6.77 6.42 2.61
C LEU A 88 -5.46 5.87 2.06
N LEU A 89 -4.38 6.03 2.81
CA LEU A 89 -3.08 5.45 2.48
C LEU A 89 -2.76 4.32 3.48
N ILE A 90 -2.70 3.08 3.00
CA ILE A 90 -2.36 1.92 3.80
C ILE A 90 -0.85 1.69 3.70
N VAL A 91 -0.21 1.50 4.85
CA VAL A 91 1.25 1.48 4.93
C VAL A 91 1.75 0.19 5.55
N VAL A 92 2.80 -0.38 4.97
CA VAL A 92 3.57 -1.46 5.61
C VAL A 92 5.04 -1.07 5.68
N ASP A 93 5.57 -0.99 6.90
CA ASP A 93 6.99 -0.82 7.28
C ASP A 93 7.74 0.40 6.72
N LYS A 94 7.23 1.10 5.71
CA LYS A 94 7.92 2.16 4.97
C LYS A 94 7.64 3.60 5.39
N LEU A 95 6.62 3.91 6.22
CA LEU A 95 6.26 5.32 6.51
C LEU A 95 6.55 5.83 7.92
N LEU A 96 7.35 5.10 8.71
CA LEU A 96 7.78 5.62 10.00
C LEU A 96 9.05 6.49 9.92
N THR A 97 9.72 6.58 8.77
CA THR A 97 10.83 7.50 8.53
C THR A 97 10.66 8.24 7.18
N GLY A 98 10.55 9.58 7.23
CA GLY A 98 10.59 10.46 6.05
C GLY A 98 9.28 10.76 5.29
N PHE A 99 8.11 10.30 5.77
CA PHE A 99 6.81 10.71 5.19
C PHE A 99 6.07 11.63 6.16
N ASP A 100 5.74 12.83 5.68
CA ASP A 100 5.00 13.85 6.40
C ASP A 100 3.74 14.17 5.60
N ALA A 101 2.58 14.11 6.24
CA ALA A 101 1.29 14.31 5.60
C ALA A 101 0.40 15.19 6.48
N PRO A 102 0.68 16.50 6.58
CA PRO A 102 -0.06 17.42 7.45
C PRO A 102 -1.54 17.58 7.08
N SER A 103 -1.95 17.11 5.90
CA SER A 103 -3.34 17.03 5.48
C SER A 103 -4.10 15.86 6.12
N ALA A 104 -3.41 14.89 6.70
CA ALA A 104 -4.02 13.73 7.32
C ALA A 104 -4.51 14.06 8.74
N THR A 105 -5.81 13.93 8.98
CA THR A 105 -6.39 14.23 10.31
C THR A 105 -6.39 13.00 11.23
N TYR A 106 -6.32 11.80 10.67
CA TYR A 106 -6.48 10.54 11.41
C TYR A 106 -5.38 9.55 11.06
N LEU A 107 -4.74 8.99 12.09
CA LEU A 107 -3.75 7.92 11.99
C LEU A 107 -4.28 6.66 12.69
N TYR A 108 -4.52 5.61 11.91
CA TYR A 108 -4.86 4.29 12.46
C TYR A 108 -3.60 3.43 12.56
N ILE A 109 -3.30 2.93 13.75
CA ILE A 109 -2.10 2.12 14.02
C ILE A 109 -2.54 0.71 14.42
N ASP A 110 -2.32 -0.24 13.51
CA ASP A 110 -2.43 -1.68 13.77
C ASP A 110 -1.04 -2.32 13.75
N LYS A 111 -0.13 -1.74 14.53
CA LYS A 111 1.23 -2.24 14.74
C LYS A 111 1.61 -1.97 16.19
N LYS A 112 2.22 -2.95 16.86
CA LYS A 112 2.79 -2.73 18.19
C LYS A 112 3.91 -1.69 18.07
N MET A 113 3.66 -0.49 18.56
CA MET A 113 4.58 0.63 18.57
C MET A 113 4.64 1.20 19.98
N ALA A 114 5.84 1.56 20.42
CA ALA A 114 6.10 2.10 21.75
C ALA A 114 7.14 3.22 21.67
N ASP A 115 7.20 4.01 22.74
CA ASP A 115 8.23 5.01 22.99
C ASP A 115 8.44 5.98 21.80
N HIS A 116 9.70 6.19 21.42
CA HIS A 116 10.12 7.12 20.38
C HIS A 116 9.50 6.82 19.01
N ASN A 117 9.26 5.55 18.68
CA ASN A 117 8.68 5.18 17.39
C ASN A 117 7.21 5.62 17.29
N LEU A 118 6.45 5.51 18.38
CA LEU A 118 5.06 5.98 18.45
C LEU A 118 5.01 7.51 18.37
N PHE A 119 5.86 8.20 19.13
CA PHE A 119 5.94 9.65 19.11
C PHE A 119 6.27 10.19 17.71
N GLN A 120 7.27 9.61 17.05
CA GLN A 120 7.64 9.99 15.68
C GLN A 120 6.52 9.76 14.65
N ALA A 121 5.68 8.74 14.85
CA ALA A 121 4.56 8.46 13.96
C ALA A 121 3.46 9.51 14.09
N ILE A 122 3.10 9.88 15.32
CA ILE A 122 2.02 10.83 15.60
C ILE A 122 2.41 12.25 15.18
N CYS A 123 3.66 12.67 15.38
CA CYS A 123 4.11 14.02 15.05
C CYS A 123 4.22 14.34 13.54
N ARG A 124 3.83 13.42 12.65
CA ARG A 124 3.94 13.54 11.18
C ARG A 124 2.60 13.55 10.45
N VAL A 125 1.53 13.56 11.23
CA VAL A 125 0.14 13.55 10.79
C VAL A 125 -0.47 14.86 11.27
#